data_AF-A0A9P7GB39-F1
#
_entry.id   AF-A0A9P7GB39-F1
#
_cell.length_a   1.000
_cell.length_b   1.000
_cell.length_c   1.000
_cell.angle_alpha   90.00
_cell.angle_beta   90.00
_cell.angle_gamma   90.00
#
_symmetry.space_group_name_H-M   'P 1'
#
loop_
_entity.id
_entity.type
_entity.pdbx_description
1 polymer ?
#
loop_
_entity_poly.entity_id
_entity_poly.type
_entity_poly.pdbx_seq_one_letter_code
_entity_poly.pdbx_strand_id
1 'polypeptide(L)'
;MENSNATTTPRHDATPPPPRPFSHRFCDPDFAPSRRVYLKAIVLGCCAVVLSVWAVFPIYWGSLWRTPQRKLKGWVVDFDGGIIGQAVVRDLTGPTAATLPLGVAFKAVNASQLPGGVADMRNVVVEQHTWVAVTINPGASDRLASSVASPNATYNGSEAMTFWAAEARNENA
;
A
#
# COMPACT_ATOMS: atom_id res chain seq x y z
N MET A 1 107.17 -24.01 -19.70
CA MET A 1 106.42 -23.56 -18.51
C MET A 1 105.87 -22.17 -18.81
N GLU A 2 104.59 -21.84 -18.92
CA GLU A 2 103.32 -22.54 -19.15
C GLU A 2 102.36 -21.33 -19.35
N ASN A 3 101.99 -21.00 -20.59
CA ASN A 3 101.05 -19.90 -20.85
C ASN A 3 99.62 -20.42 -20.62
N SER A 4 99.05 -20.12 -19.45
CA SER A 4 97.66 -20.46 -19.12
C SER A 4 96.69 -19.46 -19.76
N ASN A 5 96.21 -19.79 -20.96
CA ASN A 5 95.08 -19.11 -21.57
C ASN A 5 93.79 -19.56 -20.87
N ALA A 6 93.30 -18.72 -19.94
CA ALA A 6 91.98 -18.89 -19.33
C ALA A 6 90.89 -18.64 -20.38
N THR A 7 90.32 -19.73 -20.90
CA THR A 7 89.13 -19.71 -21.74
C THR A 7 87.94 -19.22 -20.90
N THR A 8 87.47 -18.01 -21.17
CA THR A 8 86.30 -17.42 -20.53
C THR A 8 85.07 -17.80 -21.34
N THR A 9 84.34 -18.83 -20.92
CA THR A 9 83.02 -19.16 -21.48
C THR A 9 81.99 -18.15 -20.93
N PRO A 10 81.21 -17.45 -21.78
CA PRO A 10 80.21 -16.51 -21.30
C PRO A 10 79.07 -17.29 -20.63
N ARG A 11 78.76 -16.92 -19.38
CA ARG A 11 77.62 -17.43 -18.62
C ARG A 11 76.35 -16.97 -19.32
N HIS A 12 75.63 -17.91 -19.93
CA HIS A 12 74.33 -17.66 -20.54
C HIS A 12 73.37 -17.27 -19.40
N ASP A 13 73.03 -15.99 -19.28
CA ASP A 13 72.02 -15.50 -18.35
C ASP A 13 70.66 -16.09 -18.76
N ALA A 14 70.29 -17.18 -18.08
CA ALA A 14 69.02 -17.85 -18.29
C ALA A 14 67.90 -16.87 -17.89
N THR A 15 67.16 -16.39 -18.88
CA THR A 15 65.90 -15.68 -18.65
C THR A 15 64.96 -16.62 -17.89
N PRO A 16 64.30 -16.18 -16.79
CA PRO A 16 63.41 -17.05 -16.04
C PRO A 16 62.33 -17.62 -16.97
N PRO A 17 62.01 -18.92 -16.85
CA PRO A 17 61.06 -19.57 -17.74
C PRO A 17 59.69 -18.90 -17.68
N PRO A 18 58.95 -18.85 -18.80
CA PRO A 18 57.66 -18.19 -18.85
C PRO A 18 56.69 -18.82 -17.82
N PRO A 19 55.86 -18.02 -17.15
CA PRO A 19 54.95 -18.51 -16.12
C PRO A 19 54.01 -19.57 -16.70
N ARG A 20 53.84 -20.67 -15.96
CA ARG A 20 53.02 -21.80 -16.41
C ARG A 20 51.53 -21.41 -16.37
N PRO A 21 50.75 -21.65 -17.43
CA PRO A 21 49.32 -21.38 -17.40
C PRO A 21 48.63 -22.25 -16.32
N PHE A 22 47.67 -21.66 -15.60
CA PHE A 22 46.88 -22.30 -14.52
C PHE A 22 47.67 -22.81 -13.30
N SER A 23 48.91 -22.34 -13.06
CA SER A 23 49.71 -22.78 -11.91
C SER A 23 49.34 -22.13 -10.58
N HIS A 24 48.57 -21.05 -10.61
CA HIS A 24 48.28 -20.25 -9.43
C HIS A 24 46.93 -20.60 -8.81
N ARG A 25 46.91 -20.61 -7.48
CA ARG A 25 45.70 -20.83 -6.67
C ARG A 25 45.12 -19.50 -6.21
N PHE A 26 43.85 -19.50 -5.80
CA PHE A 26 43.17 -18.29 -5.34
C PHE A 26 43.93 -17.54 -4.24
N CYS A 27 44.62 -18.24 -3.32
CA CYS A 27 45.37 -17.64 -2.20
C CYS A 27 46.89 -17.48 -2.44
N ASP A 28 47.36 -17.46 -3.69
CA ASP A 28 48.79 -17.35 -4.00
C ASP A 28 49.35 -15.94 -3.68
N PRO A 29 50.46 -15.77 -2.94
CA PRO A 29 51.02 -14.46 -2.55
C PRO A 29 51.20 -13.47 -3.73
N ASP A 30 51.50 -13.95 -4.93
CA ASP A 30 51.74 -13.10 -6.11
C ASP A 30 50.52 -12.25 -6.51
N PHE A 31 49.31 -12.70 -6.16
CA PHE A 31 48.05 -11.98 -6.44
C PHE A 31 47.44 -11.28 -5.22
N ALA A 32 48.15 -11.22 -4.09
CA ALA A 32 47.71 -10.55 -2.87
C ALA A 32 47.25 -9.08 -3.07
N PRO A 33 47.95 -8.21 -3.84
CA PRO A 33 47.50 -6.84 -4.03
C PRO A 33 46.20 -6.77 -4.86
N SER A 34 46.08 -7.56 -5.92
CA SER A 34 44.87 -7.61 -6.77
C SER A 34 43.66 -8.13 -6.01
N ARG A 35 43.83 -9.17 -5.17
CA ARG A 35 42.78 -9.67 -4.26
C ARG A 35 42.31 -8.60 -3.29
N ARG A 36 43.22 -7.80 -2.74
CA ARG A 36 42.88 -6.73 -1.80
C ARG A 36 42.00 -5.67 -2.46
N VAL A 37 42.27 -5.31 -3.72
CA VAL A 37 41.44 -4.36 -4.48
C VAL A 37 40.06 -4.95 -4.75
N TYR A 38 40.00 -6.20 -5.21
CA TYR A 38 38.74 -6.90 -5.47
C TYR A 38 37.88 -7.06 -4.21
N LEU A 39 38.47 -7.54 -3.11
CA LEU A 39 37.79 -7.69 -1.81
C LEU A 39 37.31 -6.34 -1.28
N LYS A 40 38.10 -5.26 -1.42
CA LYS A 40 37.66 -3.91 -1.06
C LYS A 40 36.44 -3.47 -1.86
N ALA A 41 36.43 -3.71 -3.17
CA ALA A 41 35.30 -3.36 -4.02
C ALA A 41 34.03 -4.14 -3.65
N ILE A 42 34.15 -5.44 -3.41
CA ILE A 42 33.02 -6.28 -2.97
C ILE A 42 32.51 -5.88 -1.59
N VAL A 43 33.40 -5.70 -0.62
CA VAL A 43 33.01 -5.31 0.74
C VAL A 43 32.32 -3.94 0.71
N LEU A 44 32.87 -2.98 -0.05
CA LEU A 44 32.25 -1.67 -0.20
C LEU A 44 30.86 -1.75 -0.85
N GLY A 45 30.72 -2.55 -1.91
CA GLY A 45 29.43 -2.78 -2.57
C GLY A 45 28.41 -3.44 -1.65
N CYS A 46 28.79 -4.50 -0.94
CA CYS A 46 27.94 -5.17 0.05
C CYS A 46 27.53 -4.21 1.17
N CYS A 47 28.48 -3.43 1.72
CA CYS A 47 28.17 -2.43 2.74
C CYS A 47 27.20 -1.37 2.22
N ALA A 48 27.37 -0.88 0.99
CA ALA A 48 26.46 0.10 0.39
C ALA A 48 25.03 -0.45 0.25
N VAL A 49 24.88 -1.71 -0.17
CA VAL A 49 23.57 -2.38 -0.26
C VAL A 49 22.95 -2.56 1.13
N VAL A 50 23.72 -3.05 2.11
CA VAL A 50 23.24 -3.21 3.49
C VAL A 50 22.78 -1.87 4.07
N LEU A 51 23.59 -0.82 3.94
CA LEU A 51 23.21 0.52 4.42
C LEU A 51 21.98 1.07 3.71
N SER A 52 21.82 0.80 2.41
CA SER A 52 20.62 1.21 1.65
C SER A 52 19.37 0.50 2.18
N VAL A 53 19.44 -0.80 2.44
CA VAL A 53 18.33 -1.56 3.03
C VAL A 53 18.00 -1.01 4.41
N TRP A 54 19.00 -0.82 5.26
CA TRP A 54 18.84 -0.25 6.60
C TRP A 54 18.37 1.20 6.61
N ALA A 55 18.56 1.97 5.54
CA ALA A 55 18.03 3.31 5.41
C ALA A 55 16.53 3.31 5.03
N VAL A 56 16.12 2.42 4.12
CA VAL A 56 14.74 2.38 3.61
C VAL A 56 13.80 1.62 4.54
N PHE A 57 14.25 0.54 5.18
CA PHE A 57 13.41 -0.28 6.05
C PHE A 57 12.77 0.48 7.22
N PRO A 58 13.51 1.31 7.99
CA PRO A 58 12.92 2.10 9.07
C PRO A 58 11.91 3.12 8.58
N ILE A 59 12.07 3.65 7.36
CA ILE A 59 11.08 4.56 6.75
C ILE A 59 9.78 3.80 6.49
N TYR A 60 9.87 2.60 5.91
CA TYR A 60 8.70 1.74 5.68
C TYR A 60 7.97 1.42 7.00
N TRP A 61 8.67 0.91 8.00
CA TRP A 61 8.06 0.57 9.29
C TRP A 61 7.59 1.80 10.07
N GLY A 62 8.31 2.92 9.97
CA GLY A 62 7.90 4.20 10.54
C GLY A 62 6.60 4.72 9.93
N SER A 63 6.40 4.52 8.62
CA SER A 63 5.15 4.88 7.95
C SER A 63 3.96 4.03 8.42
N LEU A 64 4.20 2.76 8.75
CA LEU A 64 3.15 1.84 9.24
C LEU A 64 2.84 1.97 10.73
N TRP A 65 3.79 2.43 11.56
CA TRP A 65 3.68 2.39 13.03
C TRP A 65 2.47 3.13 13.60
N ARG A 66 2.00 4.18 12.91
CA ARG A 66 0.84 4.98 13.34
C ARG A 66 -0.33 4.93 12.37
N THR A 67 -0.47 3.87 11.58
CA THR A 67 -1.66 3.70 10.74
C THR A 67 -2.89 3.65 11.64
N PRO A 68 -3.69 4.73 11.73
CA PRO A 68 -4.71 4.79 12.74
C PRO A 68 -5.90 3.99 12.23
N GLN A 69 -6.35 2.97 12.98
CA GLN A 69 -7.64 2.30 12.77
C GLN A 69 -8.79 3.25 13.11
N ARG A 70 -8.88 4.36 12.39
CA ARG A 70 -9.97 5.32 12.51
C ARG A 70 -11.15 4.76 11.73
N LYS A 71 -12.31 4.74 12.38
CA LYS A 71 -13.56 4.48 11.68
C LYS A 71 -13.70 5.52 10.56
N LEU A 72 -13.94 5.05 9.34
CA LEU A 72 -14.16 5.93 8.19
C LEU A 72 -15.40 6.78 8.45
N LYS A 73 -15.39 8.04 8.03
CA LYS A 73 -16.56 8.92 8.19
C LYS A 73 -17.63 8.52 7.17
N GLY A 74 -18.80 8.15 7.65
CA GLY A 74 -19.98 7.83 6.85
C GLY A 74 -21.09 8.86 7.05
N TRP A 75 -21.90 9.10 6.04
CA TRP A 75 -23.10 9.94 6.14
C TRP A 75 -24.34 9.08 5.96
N VAL A 76 -25.40 9.37 6.72
CA VAL A 76 -26.73 8.86 6.46
C VAL A 76 -27.67 10.04 6.25
N VAL A 77 -28.41 10.03 5.14
CA VAL A 77 -29.34 11.09 4.77
C VAL A 77 -30.71 10.48 4.53
N ASP A 78 -31.69 11.00 5.24
CA ASP A 78 -33.08 10.60 5.10
C ASP A 78 -33.84 11.60 4.21
N PHE A 79 -34.21 11.18 2.99
CA PHE A 79 -35.12 11.92 2.10
C PHE A 79 -36.57 11.41 2.17
N ASP A 80 -36.83 10.34 2.92
CA ASP A 80 -38.14 9.70 3.06
C ASP A 80 -38.94 10.34 4.19
N GLY A 81 -38.29 10.60 5.34
CA GLY A 81 -38.93 11.17 6.54
C GLY A 81 -39.95 10.25 7.22
N GLY A 82 -40.17 9.05 6.67
CA GLY A 82 -41.09 8.03 7.15
C GLY A 82 -40.45 7.00 8.07
N ILE A 83 -41.17 5.91 8.32
CA ILE A 83 -40.77 4.84 9.25
C ILE A 83 -39.44 4.20 8.83
N ILE A 84 -39.23 3.97 7.53
CA ILE A 84 -38.00 3.38 6.99
C ILE A 84 -36.82 4.33 7.22
N GLY A 85 -36.98 5.60 6.83
CA GLY A 85 -35.96 6.63 7.03
C GLY A 85 -35.52 6.74 8.49
N GLN A 86 -36.48 6.87 9.40
CA GLN A 86 -36.24 6.98 10.84
C GLN A 86 -35.59 5.72 11.42
N ALA A 87 -36.00 4.53 11.01
CA ALA A 87 -35.42 3.27 11.47
C ALA A 87 -33.95 3.14 11.05
N VAL A 88 -33.64 3.43 9.78
CA VAL A 88 -32.29 3.34 9.24
C VAL A 88 -31.36 4.35 9.91
N VAL A 89 -31.79 5.61 10.05
CA VAL A 89 -31.00 6.63 10.75
C VAL A 89 -30.73 6.21 12.19
N ARG A 90 -31.76 5.78 12.93
CA ARG A 90 -31.60 5.33 14.32
C ARG A 90 -30.63 4.16 14.44
N ASP A 91 -30.71 3.18 13.55
CA ASP A 91 -29.88 1.98 13.66
C ASP A 91 -28.42 2.25 13.24
N LEU A 92 -28.18 3.16 12.30
CA LEU A 92 -26.84 3.54 11.84
C LEU A 92 -26.16 4.62 12.68
N THR A 93 -26.90 5.46 13.42
CA THR A 93 -26.32 6.50 14.29
C THR A 93 -26.51 6.22 15.78
N GLY A 94 -27.28 5.19 16.13
CA GLY A 94 -27.59 4.83 17.50
C GLY A 94 -26.46 4.11 18.23
N PRO A 95 -26.66 3.74 19.50
CA PRO A 95 -25.66 3.06 20.32
C PRO A 95 -25.19 1.72 19.72
N THR A 96 -26.09 1.03 19.01
CA THR A 96 -25.83 -0.23 18.30
C THR A 96 -24.88 -0.05 17.11
N ALA A 97 -24.81 1.14 16.51
CA ALA A 97 -23.88 1.41 15.42
C ALA A 97 -22.41 1.26 15.85
N ALA A 98 -22.11 1.53 17.12
CA ALA A 98 -20.77 1.36 17.66
C ALA A 98 -20.34 -0.12 17.72
N THR A 99 -21.30 -1.04 17.88
CA THR A 99 -21.10 -2.49 17.96
C THR A 99 -21.10 -3.20 16.60
N LEU A 100 -21.51 -2.50 15.54
CA LEU A 100 -21.49 -3.07 14.20
C LEU A 100 -20.05 -3.13 13.66
N PRO A 101 -19.63 -4.25 13.04
CA PRO A 101 -18.29 -4.42 12.48
C PRO A 101 -18.13 -3.69 11.13
N LEU A 102 -18.72 -2.50 10.96
CA LEU A 102 -18.75 -1.80 9.68
C LEU A 102 -17.46 -1.02 9.36
N GLY A 103 -16.57 -0.77 10.33
CA GLY A 103 -15.39 0.08 10.12
C GLY A 103 -15.72 1.55 9.78
N VAL A 104 -17.01 1.92 9.78
CA VAL A 104 -17.53 3.25 9.42
C VAL A 104 -18.29 3.84 10.60
N ALA A 105 -18.06 5.12 10.88
CA ALA A 105 -18.81 5.92 11.82
C ALA A 105 -19.79 6.81 11.05
N PHE A 106 -21.06 6.42 11.05
CA PHE A 106 -22.12 7.19 10.39
C PHE A 106 -22.56 8.38 11.24
N LYS A 107 -22.83 9.51 10.57
CA LYS A 107 -23.53 10.66 11.14
C LYS A 107 -24.77 10.98 10.30
N ALA A 108 -25.84 11.36 10.99
CA ALA A 108 -27.05 11.84 10.32
C ALA A 108 -26.79 13.23 9.74
N VAL A 109 -27.17 13.40 8.48
CA VAL A 109 -27.08 14.66 7.74
C VAL A 109 -28.48 15.00 7.22
N ASN A 110 -28.87 16.25 7.37
CA ASN A 110 -30.21 16.69 6.98
C ASN A 110 -30.31 16.80 5.45
N ALA A 111 -31.37 16.24 4.88
CA ALA A 111 -31.67 16.31 3.44
C ALA A 111 -31.72 17.74 2.88
N SER A 112 -32.08 18.74 3.70
CA SER A 112 -32.07 20.17 3.30
C SER A 112 -30.69 20.71 2.90
N GLN A 113 -29.60 20.03 3.28
CA GLN A 113 -28.24 20.38 2.87
C GLN A 113 -27.93 19.93 1.43
N LEU A 114 -28.81 19.13 0.80
CA LEU A 114 -28.66 18.55 -0.53
C LEU A 114 -29.86 18.95 -1.40
N PRO A 115 -29.86 20.16 -1.99
CA PRO A 115 -30.99 20.67 -2.74
C PRO A 115 -31.29 19.87 -4.03
N GLY A 116 -30.30 19.21 -4.63
CA GLY A 116 -30.47 18.26 -5.74
C GLY A 116 -30.77 16.82 -5.30
N GLY A 117 -31.02 16.59 -4.01
CA GLY A 117 -31.48 15.32 -3.47
C GLY A 117 -30.43 14.20 -3.55
N VAL A 118 -30.89 12.99 -3.87
CA VAL A 118 -30.03 11.79 -3.94
C VAL A 118 -28.93 11.91 -5.00
N ALA A 119 -29.17 12.66 -6.07
CA ALA A 119 -28.20 12.84 -7.17
C ALA A 119 -26.96 13.64 -6.74
N ASP A 120 -27.12 14.61 -5.83
CA ASP A 120 -26.01 15.41 -5.30
C ASP A 120 -25.05 14.59 -4.45
N MET A 121 -25.50 13.44 -3.91
CA MET A 121 -24.69 12.57 -3.07
C MET A 121 -23.42 12.09 -3.78
N ARG A 122 -23.49 11.89 -5.10
CA ARG A 122 -22.32 11.54 -5.92
C ARG A 122 -21.23 12.61 -5.80
N ASN A 123 -21.59 13.87 -5.96
CA ASN A 123 -20.63 14.97 -5.91
C ASN A 123 -20.04 15.09 -4.51
N VAL A 124 -20.85 14.92 -3.47
CA VAL A 124 -20.40 14.99 -2.07
C VAL A 124 -19.39 13.88 -1.72
N VAL A 125 -19.57 12.67 -2.26
CA VAL A 125 -18.60 11.57 -2.09
C VAL A 125 -17.32 11.83 -2.89
N VAL A 126 -17.44 12.33 -4.12
CA VAL A 126 -16.29 12.65 -5.00
C VAL A 126 -15.46 13.81 -4.45
N GLU A 127 -16.10 14.84 -3.91
CA GLU A 127 -15.48 16.00 -3.26
C GLU A 127 -14.94 15.69 -1.85
N GLN A 128 -14.92 14.41 -1.45
CA GLN A 128 -14.27 13.91 -0.25
C GLN A 128 -14.89 14.36 1.09
N HIS A 129 -16.14 14.85 1.10
CA HIS A 129 -16.85 15.20 2.34
C HIS A 129 -17.18 13.98 3.21
N THR A 130 -17.26 12.79 2.60
CA THR A 130 -17.49 11.51 3.25
C THR A 130 -16.83 10.36 2.48
N TRP A 131 -16.57 9.23 3.15
CA TRP A 131 -16.05 8.00 2.51
C TRP A 131 -17.18 7.12 1.98
N VAL A 132 -18.25 7.03 2.76
CA VAL A 132 -19.44 6.24 2.45
C VAL A 132 -20.65 7.11 2.74
N ALA A 133 -21.71 6.96 1.95
CA ALA A 133 -23.00 7.56 2.24
C ALA A 133 -24.15 6.60 1.96
N VAL A 134 -25.15 6.68 2.83
CA VAL A 134 -26.39 5.94 2.70
C VAL A 134 -27.50 6.97 2.56
N THR A 135 -28.23 6.90 1.46
CA THR A 135 -29.39 7.76 1.22
C THR A 135 -30.65 6.91 1.23
N ILE A 136 -31.62 7.27 2.06
CA ILE A 136 -32.95 6.69 2.01
C ILE A 136 -33.73 7.46 0.94
N ASN A 137 -34.22 6.75 -0.07
CA ASN A 137 -34.88 7.37 -1.22
C ASN A 137 -36.28 7.89 -0.83
N PRO A 138 -36.75 8.99 -1.41
CA PRO A 138 -38.04 9.57 -1.06
C PRO A 138 -39.20 8.57 -1.32
N GLY A 139 -40.21 8.60 -0.45
CA GLY A 139 -41.40 7.74 -0.54
C GLY A 139 -41.11 6.24 -0.42
N ALA A 140 -39.99 5.85 0.17
CA ALA A 140 -39.69 4.45 0.48
C ALA A 140 -40.73 3.88 1.47
N SER A 141 -41.07 4.62 2.52
CA SER A 141 -42.07 4.19 3.51
C SER A 141 -43.46 4.05 2.89
N ASP A 142 -43.87 5.02 2.08
CA ASP A 142 -45.19 5.01 1.44
C ASP A 142 -45.31 3.89 0.40
N ARG A 143 -44.24 3.60 -0.35
CA ARG A 143 -44.18 2.48 -1.30
C ARG A 143 -44.29 1.13 -0.57
N LEU A 144 -43.64 0.98 0.58
CA LEU A 144 -43.77 -0.23 1.39
C LEU A 144 -45.19 -0.35 1.96
N ALA A 145 -45.73 0.71 2.56
CA ALA A 145 -47.06 0.71 3.17
C ALA A 145 -48.17 0.41 2.14
N SER A 146 -48.09 1.03 0.97
CA SER A 146 -49.03 0.77 -0.14
C SER A 146 -48.94 -0.67 -0.66
N SER A 147 -47.73 -1.23 -0.78
CA SER A 147 -47.53 -2.61 -1.24
C SER A 147 -47.99 -3.65 -0.22
N VAL A 148 -47.96 -3.33 1.08
CA VAL A 148 -48.52 -4.16 2.15
C VAL A 148 -50.04 -4.10 2.17
N ALA A 149 -50.63 -2.91 1.99
CA ALA A 149 -52.08 -2.72 1.97
C ALA A 149 -52.74 -3.27 0.69
N SER A 150 -52.05 -3.17 -0.45
CA SER A 150 -52.48 -3.70 -1.74
C SER A 150 -51.30 -4.44 -2.38
N PRO A 151 -51.30 -5.78 -2.39
CA PRO A 151 -50.16 -6.58 -2.85
C PRO A 151 -49.70 -6.17 -4.25
N ASN A 152 -48.51 -5.58 -4.32
CA ASN A 152 -47.89 -5.12 -5.56
C ASN A 152 -46.81 -6.11 -5.99
N ALA A 153 -47.09 -6.90 -7.02
CA ALA A 153 -46.16 -7.90 -7.54
C ALA A 153 -44.88 -7.31 -8.17
N THR A 154 -44.87 -6.01 -8.48
CA THR A 154 -43.70 -5.31 -9.04
C THR A 154 -42.96 -4.46 -7.99
N TYR A 155 -43.33 -4.55 -6.70
CA TYR A 155 -42.62 -3.85 -5.64
C TYR A 155 -41.15 -4.28 -5.57
N ASN A 156 -40.24 -3.31 -5.61
CA ASN A 156 -38.81 -3.56 -5.49
C ASN A 156 -38.22 -2.87 -4.25
N GLY A 157 -37.88 -3.67 -3.25
CA GLY A 157 -37.25 -3.17 -2.02
C GLY A 157 -35.84 -2.59 -2.22
N SER A 158 -35.15 -2.90 -3.32
CA SER A 158 -33.83 -2.33 -3.60
C SER A 158 -33.87 -0.83 -3.89
N GLU A 159 -35.04 -0.28 -4.21
CA GLU A 159 -35.23 1.14 -4.48
C GLU A 159 -35.47 1.97 -3.21
N ALA A 160 -35.50 1.34 -2.03
CA ALA A 160 -35.71 2.03 -0.77
C ALA A 160 -34.46 2.81 -0.32
N MET A 161 -33.26 2.29 -0.61
CA MET A 161 -32.00 2.89 -0.18
C MET A 161 -30.95 2.80 -1.27
N THR A 162 -30.07 3.80 -1.31
CA THR A 162 -28.91 3.84 -2.21
C THR A 162 -27.63 3.99 -1.39
N PHE A 163 -26.64 3.18 -1.71
CA PHE A 163 -25.32 3.21 -1.09
C PHE A 163 -24.31 3.83 -2.05
N TRP A 164 -23.54 4.79 -1.55
CA TRP A 164 -22.48 5.47 -2.27
C TRP A 164 -21.16 5.26 -1.54
N ALA A 165 -20.14 4.78 -2.23
CA ALA A 165 -18.81 4.57 -1.66
C ALA A 165 -17.73 4.95 -2.67
N ALA A 166 -16.64 5.55 -2.18
CA ALA A 166 -15.46 5.84 -2.98
C ALA A 166 -14.44 4.70 -2.87
N GLU A 167 -14.38 3.82 -3.87
CA GLU A 167 -13.46 2.68 -3.89
C GLU A 167 -12.02 3.04 -4.30
N ALA A 168 -11.82 4.18 -4.98
CA ALA A 168 -10.51 4.58 -5.51
C ALA A 168 -9.54 5.14 -4.44
N ARG A 169 -9.95 5.19 -3.17
CA ARG A 169 -9.17 5.78 -2.07
C ARG A 169 -8.56 4.69 -1.20
N ASN A 170 -7.32 4.89 -0.76
CA ASN A 170 -6.68 3.97 0.19
C ASN A 170 -7.33 4.12 1.57
N GLU A 171 -8.11 3.12 1.98
CA GLU A 171 -8.80 3.04 3.28
C GLU A 171 -7.85 2.89 4.48
N ASN A 172 -6.60 2.52 4.22
CA ASN A 172 -5.54 2.37 5.22
C ASN A 172 -4.56 3.56 5.27
N ALA A 173 -4.80 4.65 4.53
CA ALA A 173 -3.93 5.84 4.52
C ALA A 173 -4.24 6.85 5.63
#